data_AF-A0A920V2Q2-F1
#
_entry.id   AF-A0A920V2Q2-F1
#
_cell.length_a   1.000
_cell.length_b   1.000
_cell.length_c   1.000
_cell.angle_alpha   90.00
_cell.angle_beta   90.00
_cell.angle_gamma   90.00
#
_symmetry.space_group_name_H-M   'P 1'
#
loop_
_entity.id
_entity.type
_entity.pdbx_description
1 polymer ?
#
loop_
_entity_poly.entity_id
_entity_poly.type
_entity_poly.pdbx_seq_one_letter_code
_entity_poly.pdbx_strand_id
1 'polypeptide(L)'
;MIFNLGAPSQFETFDPKPEAPGEIRGPFKPIPVAGGGFQISEILPRHAQHGDKFSVVRSCHHTAAAVHDTGHQMMQTGRLFTGG
;
A
#
# COMPACT_ATOMS: atom_id res chain seq x y z
N MET A 1 -6.88 -5.96 -8.40
CA MET A 1 -5.58 -5.48 -7.92
C MET A 1 -4.99 -4.60 -9.00
N ILE A 2 -4.73 -3.33 -8.71
CA ILE A 2 -4.05 -2.43 -9.66
C ILE A 2 -2.56 -2.54 -9.38
N PHE A 3 -1.81 -3.07 -10.35
CA PHE A 3 -0.36 -3.25 -10.25
C PHE A 3 0.34 -2.32 -11.24
N ASN A 4 0.97 -1.26 -10.72
CA ASN A 4 1.50 -0.17 -11.51
C ASN A 4 3.01 -0.28 -11.81
N LEU A 5 3.60 -1.49 -11.76
CA LEU A 5 5.04 -1.71 -12.00
C LEU A 5 5.93 -0.77 -11.16
N GLY A 6 5.61 -0.65 -9.86
CA GLY A 6 6.18 0.36 -8.96
C GLY A 6 5.17 1.45 -8.54
N ALA A 7 3.96 1.03 -8.15
CA ALA A 7 2.84 1.87 -7.71
C ALA A 7 3.24 3.06 -6.81
N PRO A 8 2.40 4.13 -6.74
CA PRO A 8 2.62 5.23 -5.80
C PRO A 8 2.87 4.67 -4.39
N SER A 9 3.83 5.27 -3.69
CA SER A 9 4.27 4.75 -2.40
C SER A 9 3.10 4.61 -1.43
N GLN A 10 3.17 3.57 -0.60
CA GLN A 10 2.12 3.25 0.37
C GLN A 10 1.92 4.39 1.38
N PHE A 11 2.98 5.13 1.71
CA PHE A 11 2.94 6.25 2.67
C PHE A 11 2.15 7.43 2.11
N GLU A 12 2.25 7.69 0.81
CA GLU A 12 1.52 8.76 0.15
C GLU A 12 0.08 8.35 -0.21
N THR A 13 -0.30 7.08 -0.04
CA THR A 13 -1.61 6.56 -0.47
C THR A 13 -2.44 5.98 0.68
N PHE A 14 -2.43 4.66 0.88
CA PHE A 14 -3.37 3.94 1.75
C PHE A 14 -2.79 3.57 3.13
N ASP A 15 -1.51 3.86 3.39
CA ASP A 15 -0.84 3.53 4.65
C ASP A 15 0.17 4.61 5.10
N PRO A 16 -0.30 5.80 5.51
CA PRO A 16 0.54 6.98 5.75
C PRO A 16 1.48 6.92 6.95
N LYS A 17 1.49 5.82 7.72
CA LYS A 17 2.33 5.61 8.91
C LYS A 17 2.41 6.84 9.82
N PRO A 18 1.28 7.33 10.37
CA PRO A 18 1.23 8.59 11.11
C PRO A 18 2.16 8.64 12.34
N GLU A 19 2.39 7.49 12.98
CA GLU A 19 3.24 7.38 14.16
C GLU A 19 4.73 7.18 13.85
N ALA A 20 5.10 7.04 12.57
CA ALA A 20 6.50 6.89 12.18
C ALA A 20 7.23 8.26 12.22
N PRO A 21 8.57 8.25 12.43
CA PRO A 21 9.41 9.44 12.28
C PRO A 21 9.17 10.16 10.95
N GLY A 22 9.34 11.47 10.94
CA GLY A 22 9.12 12.32 9.75
C GLY A 22 9.97 11.93 8.54
N GLU A 23 11.10 11.27 8.76
CA GLU A 23 12.00 10.76 7.72
C GLU A 23 11.51 9.45 7.08
N ILE A 24 10.58 8.75 7.74
CA ILE A 24 10.03 7.46 7.32
C ILE A 24 8.65 7.63 6.70
N ARG A 25 7.79 8.47 7.30
CA ARG A 25 6.46 8.75 6.74
C ARG A 25 6.53 9.75 5.58
N GLY A 26 5.55 9.67 4.69
CA GLY A 26 5.42 10.60 3.57
C GLY A 26 5.11 12.04 4.02
N PRO A 27 5.23 13.03 3.12
CA PRO A 27 5.03 14.45 3.44
C PRO A 27 3.55 14.84 3.64
N PHE A 28 2.62 13.95 3.27
CA PHE A 28 1.19 14.22 3.31
C PHE A 28 0.56 13.82 4.64
N LYS A 29 -0.53 14.50 5.00
CA LYS A 29 -1.24 14.25 6.24
C LYS A 29 -2.19 13.05 6.10
N PRO A 30 -2.30 12.23 7.16
CA PRO A 30 -3.37 11.24 7.25
C PRO A 30 -4.72 11.96 7.42
N ILE A 31 -5.76 11.44 6.77
CA ILE A 31 -7.16 11.82 6.95
C ILE A 31 -7.98 10.59 7.31
N PRO A 32 -8.99 10.72 8.19
CA PRO A 32 -9.89 9.62 8.52
C PRO A 32 -10.77 9.26 7.32
N VAL A 33 -11.09 7.98 7.17
CA VAL A 33 -12.07 7.53 6.19
C VAL A 33 -13.49 7.51 6.76
N ALA A 34 -14.50 7.61 5.89
CA ALA A 34 -15.91 7.43 6.22
C ALA A 34 -16.15 6.04 6.84
N GLY A 35 -16.99 5.98 7.88
CA GLY A 35 -17.18 4.78 8.69
C GLY A 35 -16.11 4.57 9.78
N GLY A 36 -15.01 5.34 9.75
CA GLY A 36 -13.91 5.21 10.70
C GLY A 36 -13.10 3.91 10.50
N GLY A 37 -12.16 3.64 11.39
CA GLY A 37 -11.41 2.38 11.43
C GLY A 37 -10.00 2.41 10.80
N PHE A 38 -9.70 3.36 9.91
CA PHE A 38 -8.33 3.62 9.45
C PHE A 38 -8.17 5.03 8.85
N GLN A 39 -6.93 5.37 8.52
CA GLN A 39 -6.57 6.64 7.88
C GLN A 39 -5.86 6.39 6.55
N ILE A 40 -6.06 7.29 5.59
CA ILE A 40 -5.36 7.31 4.30
C ILE A 40 -4.80 8.72 4.05
N SER A 41 -3.99 8.91 3.02
CA SER A 41 -3.41 10.21 2.68
C SER A 41 -4.46 11.23 2.23
N GLU A 42 -4.24 12.51 2.58
CA GLU A 42 -5.08 13.65 2.18
C GLU A 42 -5.19 13.82 0.65
N ILE A 43 -4.28 13.22 -0.12
CA ILE A 43 -4.31 13.25 -1.59
C ILE A 43 -5.43 12.37 -2.20
N LEU A 44 -6.09 11.54 -1.38
CA LEU A 44 -7.17 10.64 -1.79
C LEU A 44 -8.53 10.99 -1.15
N PRO A 45 -9.01 12.25 -1.20
CA PRO A 45 -10.17 12.68 -0.43
C PRO A 45 -11.47 11.96 -0.85
N ARG A 46 -11.62 11.63 -2.14
CA ARG A 46 -12.77 10.86 -2.65
C ARG A 46 -12.72 9.39 -2.22
N HIS A 47 -11.54 8.83 -1.98
CA HIS A 47 -11.44 7.47 -1.41
C HIS A 47 -11.79 7.50 0.06
N ALA A 48 -11.39 8.54 0.80
CA ALA A 48 -11.74 8.68 2.20
C ALA A 48 -13.27 8.71 2.38
N GLN A 49 -14.01 9.36 1.48
CA GLN A 49 -15.48 9.35 1.47
C GLN A 49 -16.12 7.97 1.27
N HIS A 50 -15.38 7.00 0.74
CA HIS A 50 -15.85 5.64 0.47
C HIS A 50 -15.20 4.60 1.38
N GLY A 51 -14.68 5.00 2.56
CA GLY A 51 -14.02 4.10 3.51
C GLY A 51 -14.84 2.89 3.95
N ASP A 52 -16.17 3.02 3.89
CA ASP A 52 -17.17 1.99 4.19
C ASP A 52 -17.38 0.99 3.04
N LYS A 53 -16.80 1.23 1.86
CA LYS A 53 -16.99 0.43 0.63
C LYS A 53 -15.76 -0.38 0.23
N PHE A 54 -14.65 -0.27 0.96
CA PHE A 54 -13.45 -1.06 0.67
C PHE A 54 -12.70 -1.43 1.95
N SER A 55 -11.73 -2.33 1.81
CA SER A 55 -10.83 -2.73 2.87
C SER A 55 -9.38 -2.60 2.42
N VAL A 56 -8.48 -2.34 3.37
CA VAL A 56 -7.04 -2.25 3.12
C VAL A 56 -6.36 -3.51 3.65
N VAL A 57 -5.69 -4.25 2.77
CA VAL A 57 -4.91 -5.45 3.13
C VAL A 57 -3.46 -5.06 3.40
N ARG A 58 -3.02 -5.18 4.66
CA ARG A 58 -1.64 -4.82 5.10
C ARG A 58 -0.71 -6.02 5.27
N SER A 59 -1.18 -7.22 4.96
CA SER A 59 -0.43 -8.47 5.13
C SER A 59 0.34 -8.92 3.89
N CYS A 60 0.26 -8.19 2.78
CA CYS A 60 0.94 -8.56 1.54
C CYS A 60 2.44 -8.24 1.61
N HIS A 61 3.28 -9.26 1.81
CA HIS A 61 4.73 -9.16 1.77
C HIS A 61 5.35 -10.46 1.22
N HIS A 62 6.65 -10.44 0.91
CA HIS A 62 7.40 -11.63 0.54
C HIS A 62 8.79 -11.63 1.18
N THR A 63 9.40 -12.81 1.28
CA THR A 63 10.75 -12.99 1.84
C THR A 63 11.84 -13.19 0.77
N ALA A 64 11.46 -13.11 -0.51
CA ALA A 64 12.39 -13.22 -1.62
C ALA A 64 13.39 -12.05 -1.67
N ALA A 65 14.43 -12.19 -2.49
CA ALA A 65 15.38 -11.12 -2.77
C ALA A 65 14.64 -9.83 -3.19
N ALA A 66 15.12 -8.69 -2.68
CA ALA A 66 14.57 -7.36 -2.95
C ALA A 66 14.91 -6.89 -4.37
N VAL A 67 14.44 -7.64 -5.36
CA VAL A 67 14.64 -7.41 -6.79
C VAL A 67 13.28 -7.14 -7.42
N HIS A 68 13.19 -6.06 -8.18
CA HIS A 68 11.96 -5.61 -8.81
C HIS A 68 11.25 -6.73 -9.60
N ASP A 69 12.01 -7.45 -10.43
CA ASP A 69 11.48 -8.55 -11.26
C ASP A 69 10.96 -9.73 -10.43
N THR A 70 11.54 -9.96 -9.24
CA THR A 70 11.07 -11.00 -8.32
C THR A 70 9.72 -10.61 -7.71
N GLY A 71 9.58 -9.35 -7.29
CA GLY A 71 8.30 -8.81 -6.85
C GLY A 71 7.23 -8.90 -7.94
N HIS A 72 7.57 -8.52 -9.17
CA HIS A 72 6.69 -8.64 -10.34
C HIS A 72 6.18 -10.06 -10.54
N GLN A 73 7.10 -11.03 -10.58
CA GLN A 73 6.78 -12.43 -10.78
C GLN A 73 5.85 -12.97 -9.68
N MET A 74 6.10 -12.63 -8.41
CA MET A 74 5.22 -13.03 -7.32
C MET A 74 3.84 -12.37 -7.39
N MET A 75 3.75 -11.08 -7.74
CA MET A 75 2.46 -10.39 -7.86
C MET A 75 1.60 -10.97 -8.99
N GLN A 76 2.22 -11.47 -10.07
CA GLN A 76 1.52 -12.06 -11.21
C GLN A 76 1.17 -13.53 -11.03
N THR A 77 1.99 -14.29 -10.29
CA THR A 77 1.87 -15.76 -10.23
C THR A 77 1.53 -16.31 -8.83
N GLY A 78 1.64 -15.49 -7.79
CA GLY A 78 1.40 -15.88 -6.40
C GLY A 78 2.45 -16.81 -5.79
N ARG A 79 3.56 -17.09 -6.47
CA ARG A 79 4.62 -17.99 -5.99
C ARG A 79 5.98 -17.52 -6.43
N LEU A 80 7.04 -17.92 -5.74
CA LEU A 80 8.40 -17.78 -6.25
C LEU A 80 8.67 -18.82 -7.33
N PHE A 81 9.38 -18.43 -8.38
CA PHE A 81 9.90 -19.38 -9.35
C PHE A 81 11.03 -20.20 -8.70
N THR A 82 10.86 -21.52 -8.62
CA THR A 82 11.82 -22.43 -7.97
C THR A 82 12.66 -23.23 -8.96
N GLY A 83 12.76 -22.79 -10.22
CA GLY A 83 13.51 -23.51 -11.25
C GLY A 83 12.75 -24.72 -11.81
N GLY A 84 12.87 -24.90 -13.13
CA GLY A 84 12.78 -26.19 -13.81
C GLY A 84 14.19 -26.66 -14.11
#